data_AF-A0A384HXF5-F1
#
_entry.id   AF-A0A384HXF5-F1
#
_cell.length_a   1.000
_cell.length_b   1.000
_cell.length_c   1.000
_cell.angle_alpha   90.00
_cell.angle_beta   90.00
_cell.angle_gamma   90.00
#
_symmetry.space_group_name_H-M   'P 1'
#
loop_
_entity.id
_entity.type
_entity.pdbx_description
1 polymer ?
#
loop_
_entity_poly.entity_id
_entity_poly.type
_entity_poly.pdbx_seq_one_letter_code
_entity_poly.pdbx_strand_id
1 'polypeptide(L)'
;MSDGFFCSYHLCWSRPDAESLLGDLEAAGVRADHPATRRITLISPGSDPSGTQSWVTRDQLVLLAGLQRLDRVDFLLWLPGGAEIRARISRGEDGTVELRFGLGPLDRADEERLVRVIREAIGRASLLCVGFVLDREGASVATDWRGFIVKGSVYFDCWPDTLAVLPEVAAAQPQLSGVNSFEQSPWVVYGSDVALR
;
A
#
# COMPACT_ATOMS: atom_id res chain seq x y z
N MET A 1 -16.05 -11.67 5.65
CA MET A 1 -14.72 -11.86 5.04
C MET A 1 -14.09 -10.48 4.99
N SER A 2 -12.81 -10.35 5.38
CA SER A 2 -12.11 -9.07 5.26
C SER A 2 -11.91 -8.78 3.78
N ASP A 3 -11.97 -7.51 3.39
CA ASP A 3 -11.49 -7.11 2.07
C ASP A 3 -9.97 -7.27 2.04
N GLY A 4 -9.43 -7.75 0.91
CA GLY A 4 -8.00 -7.86 0.67
C GLY A 4 -7.31 -6.50 0.70
N PHE A 5 -5.99 -6.48 0.87
CA PHE A 5 -5.19 -5.27 0.90
C PHE A 5 -3.77 -5.45 0.36
N PHE A 6 -3.22 -4.33 -0.08
CA PHE A 6 -1.79 -4.14 -0.26
C PHE A 6 -1.33 -3.02 0.68
N CYS A 7 -0.31 -3.29 1.51
CA CYS A 7 0.32 -2.28 2.37
C CYS A 7 1.81 -2.17 2.05
N SER A 8 2.36 -0.96 2.02
CA SER A 8 3.82 -0.74 2.00
C SER A 8 4.23 0.28 3.05
N TYR A 9 5.48 0.16 3.50
CA TYR A 9 6.03 0.94 4.59
C TYR A 9 7.23 1.74 4.09
N HIS A 10 7.24 3.04 4.39
CA HIS A 10 8.21 3.99 3.87
C HIS A 10 8.81 4.82 4.99
N LEU A 11 10.12 5.03 4.93
CA LEU A 11 10.83 5.99 5.78
C LEU A 11 10.92 7.35 5.07
N CYS A 12 11.14 8.43 5.81
CA CYS A 12 11.41 9.76 5.25
C CYS A 12 10.41 10.29 4.20
N TRP A 13 9.15 9.81 4.23
CA TRP A 13 8.12 10.16 3.25
C TRP A 13 7.86 11.67 3.18
N SER A 14 7.82 12.18 1.96
CA SER A 14 7.69 13.60 1.66
C SER A 14 6.63 13.88 0.59
N ARG A 15 6.37 15.17 0.37
CA ARG A 15 5.45 15.61 -0.68
C ARG A 15 5.92 15.20 -2.10
N PRO A 16 7.20 15.38 -2.48
CA PRO A 16 7.71 14.84 -3.75
C PRO A 16 7.47 13.33 -3.93
N ASP A 17 7.59 12.53 -2.87
CA ASP A 17 7.35 11.09 -2.95
C ASP A 17 5.87 10.79 -3.24
N ALA A 18 4.96 11.52 -2.59
CA ALA A 18 3.53 11.43 -2.87
C ALA A 18 3.17 11.86 -4.30
N GLU A 19 3.83 12.91 -4.81
CA GLU A 19 3.67 13.37 -6.19
C GLU A 19 4.12 12.32 -7.19
N SER A 20 5.31 11.74 -6.97
CA SER A 20 5.88 10.67 -7.79
C SER A 20 5.01 9.42 -7.78
N LEU A 21 4.59 8.96 -6.60
CA LEU A 21 3.70 7.80 -6.46
C LEU A 21 2.41 7.99 -7.25
N LEU A 22 1.72 9.12 -7.03
CA LEU A 22 0.44 9.36 -7.68
C LEU A 22 0.63 9.52 -9.20
N GLY A 23 1.73 10.14 -9.65
CA GLY A 23 2.06 10.24 -11.07
C GLY A 23 2.31 8.86 -11.72
N ASP A 24 3.03 7.98 -11.03
CA ASP A 24 3.29 6.61 -11.50
C ASP A 24 2.03 5.75 -11.57
N LEU A 25 1.15 5.86 -10.57
CA LEU A 25 -0.15 5.21 -10.57
C LEU A 25 -1.01 5.70 -11.75
N GLU A 26 -1.06 7.02 -11.95
CA GLU A 26 -1.83 7.65 -13.03
C GLU A 26 -1.31 7.26 -14.41
N ALA A 27 0.01 7.24 -14.60
CA ALA A 27 0.66 6.79 -15.84
C ALA A 27 0.33 5.33 -16.17
N ALA A 28 0.14 4.50 -15.15
CA ALA A 28 -0.28 3.11 -15.29
C ALA A 28 -1.81 2.91 -15.40
N GLY A 29 -2.58 4.00 -15.35
CA GLY A 29 -4.03 4.03 -15.51
C GLY A 29 -4.84 3.89 -14.22
N VAL A 30 -4.20 3.89 -13.05
CA VAL A 30 -4.85 3.98 -11.74
C VAL A 30 -4.93 5.45 -11.35
N ARG A 31 -6.11 6.07 -11.48
CA ARG A 31 -6.23 7.54 -11.44
C ARG A 31 -6.91 8.04 -10.17
N ALA A 32 -6.50 9.21 -9.68
CA ALA A 32 -7.19 9.88 -8.59
C ALA A 32 -8.51 10.55 -9.04
N ASP A 33 -8.58 11.01 -10.30
CA ASP A 33 -9.79 11.60 -10.85
C ASP A 33 -10.81 10.54 -11.27
N HIS A 34 -12.04 10.67 -10.78
CA HIS A 34 -13.14 9.80 -11.18
C HIS A 34 -13.34 9.89 -12.71
N PRO A 35 -13.47 8.77 -13.44
CA PRO A 35 -13.48 8.76 -14.92
C PRO A 35 -14.59 9.61 -15.54
N ALA A 36 -15.80 9.57 -14.97
CA ALA A 36 -16.93 10.39 -15.43
C ALA A 36 -16.94 11.84 -14.90
N THR A 37 -16.79 12.04 -13.58
CA THR A 37 -16.96 13.37 -12.96
C THR A 37 -15.70 14.22 -12.91
N ARG A 38 -14.53 13.61 -13.15
CA ARG A 38 -13.19 14.21 -13.03
C ARG A 38 -12.87 14.75 -11.64
N ARG A 39 -13.66 14.38 -10.63
CA ARG A 39 -13.46 14.80 -9.24
C ARG A 39 -12.48 13.86 -8.55
N ILE A 40 -11.58 14.43 -7.77
CA ILE A 40 -10.73 13.69 -6.82
C ILE A 40 -11.43 13.71 -5.47
N THR A 41 -11.62 12.53 -4.88
CA THR A 41 -12.44 12.36 -3.68
C THR A 41 -11.57 11.98 -2.49
N LEU A 42 -11.63 12.80 -1.44
CA LEU A 42 -11.14 12.45 -0.12
C LEU A 42 -12.26 11.78 0.68
N ILE A 43 -11.87 10.83 1.52
CA ILE A 43 -12.76 10.19 2.48
C ILE A 43 -12.38 10.73 3.86
N SER A 44 -13.37 11.27 4.58
CA SER A 44 -13.11 11.74 5.94
C SER A 44 -12.74 10.56 6.85
N PRO A 45 -11.71 10.68 7.69
CA PRO A 45 -11.37 9.63 8.65
C PRO A 45 -12.53 9.45 9.63
N GLY A 46 -13.05 8.22 9.74
CA GLY A 46 -14.18 7.88 10.60
C GLY A 46 -14.48 6.37 10.61
N SER A 47 -15.36 5.93 11.50
CA SER A 47 -15.79 4.53 11.65
C SER A 47 -16.82 4.09 10.61
N ASP A 48 -17.41 5.02 9.86
CA ASP A 48 -18.35 4.70 8.81
C ASP A 48 -17.60 4.35 7.51
N PRO A 49 -17.79 3.14 6.94
CA PRO A 49 -17.21 2.80 5.65
C PRO A 49 -17.68 3.75 4.53
N SER A 50 -18.75 4.52 4.69
CA SER A 50 -19.20 5.50 3.70
C SER A 50 -18.71 6.94 3.93
N GLY A 51 -17.75 7.13 4.86
CA GLY A 51 -17.32 8.41 5.44
C GLY A 51 -17.42 9.64 4.54
N THR A 52 -17.81 10.78 5.14
CA THR A 52 -18.12 12.04 4.43
C THR A 52 -17.09 12.34 3.34
N GLN A 53 -17.56 12.42 2.11
CA GLN A 53 -16.72 12.70 0.95
C GLN A 53 -16.51 14.19 0.78
N SER A 54 -15.28 14.60 0.45
CA SER A 54 -14.98 15.95 0.01
C SER A 54 -14.17 15.90 -1.28
N TRP A 55 -14.19 17.00 -2.04
CA TRP A 55 -13.48 17.08 -3.32
C TRP A 55 -12.31 18.04 -3.24
N VAL A 56 -11.21 17.63 -3.87
CA VAL A 56 -9.97 18.40 -3.91
C VAL A 56 -9.38 18.46 -5.31
N THR A 57 -8.45 19.37 -5.52
CA THR A 57 -7.61 19.37 -6.72
C THR A 57 -6.46 18.36 -6.59
N ARG A 58 -5.79 18.06 -7.70
CA ARG A 58 -4.63 17.17 -7.69
C ARG A 58 -3.50 17.70 -6.80
N ASP A 59 -3.22 19.00 -6.88
CA ASP A 59 -2.20 19.66 -6.05
C ASP A 59 -2.53 19.59 -4.55
N GLN A 60 -3.82 19.75 -4.21
CA GLN A 60 -4.28 19.60 -2.84
C GLN A 60 -4.12 18.15 -2.36
N LEU A 61 -4.46 17.15 -3.18
CA LEU A 61 -4.22 15.75 -2.85
C LEU A 61 -2.74 15.49 -2.60
N VAL A 62 -1.83 15.97 -3.46
CA VAL A 62 -0.37 15.83 -3.27
C VAL A 62 0.08 16.42 -1.93
N LEU A 63 -0.39 17.63 -1.63
CA LEU A 63 -0.04 18.31 -0.39
C LEU A 63 -0.46 17.51 0.85
N LEU A 64 -1.68 16.95 0.82
CA LEU A 64 -2.23 16.15 1.92
C LEU A 64 -1.54 14.78 2.01
N ALA A 65 -1.32 14.10 0.87
CA ALA A 65 -0.61 12.83 0.75
C ALA A 65 0.86 12.91 1.17
N GLY A 66 1.47 14.09 1.09
CA GLY A 66 2.80 14.34 1.66
C GLY A 66 2.85 14.39 3.19
N LEU A 67 1.70 14.32 3.88
CA LEU A 67 1.57 14.29 5.35
C LEU A 67 2.34 15.42 6.06
N GLN A 68 2.38 16.61 5.46
CA GLN A 68 3.09 17.76 6.05
C GLN A 68 2.33 18.39 7.23
N ARG A 69 0.99 18.26 7.23
CA ARG A 69 0.09 18.88 8.23
C ARG A 69 -0.88 17.90 8.85
N LEU A 70 -0.98 16.69 8.29
CA LEU A 70 -1.86 15.62 8.73
C LEU A 70 -1.01 14.38 8.94
N ASP A 71 -1.46 13.54 9.86
CA ASP A 71 -0.95 12.19 10.10
C ASP A 71 -1.63 11.16 9.19
N ARG A 72 -2.77 11.48 8.58
CA ARG A 72 -3.50 10.57 7.69
C ARG A 72 -4.28 11.29 6.60
N VAL A 73 -4.36 10.67 5.43
CA VAL A 73 -5.31 10.98 4.38
C VAL A 73 -5.88 9.70 3.79
N ASP A 74 -7.20 9.65 3.61
CA ASP A 74 -7.90 8.60 2.87
C ASP A 74 -8.52 9.20 1.60
N PHE A 75 -8.44 8.49 0.48
CA PHE A 75 -8.94 8.97 -0.81
C PHE A 75 -9.30 7.81 -1.74
N LEU A 76 -10.01 8.13 -2.81
CA LEU A 76 -10.37 7.18 -3.86
C LEU A 76 -9.40 7.25 -5.04
N LEU A 77 -9.04 6.08 -5.51
CA LEU A 77 -8.41 5.82 -6.81
C LEU A 77 -9.40 5.05 -7.69
N TRP A 78 -9.19 5.09 -8.99
CA TRP A 78 -10.09 4.51 -9.98
C TRP A 78 -9.30 3.69 -10.99
N LEU A 79 -9.75 2.45 -11.21
CA LEU A 79 -9.29 1.65 -12.33
C LEU A 79 -9.91 2.15 -13.64
N PRO A 80 -9.33 1.84 -14.81
CA PRO A 80 -9.89 2.24 -16.10
C PRO A 80 -11.32 1.74 -16.34
N GLY A 81 -11.68 0.59 -15.76
CA GLY A 81 -13.04 0.04 -15.79
C GLY A 81 -14.05 0.76 -14.90
N GLY A 82 -13.61 1.73 -14.09
CA GLY A 82 -14.45 2.50 -13.17
C GLY A 82 -14.61 1.89 -11.78
N ALA A 83 -13.94 0.76 -11.48
CA ALA A 83 -13.90 0.22 -10.14
C ALA A 83 -13.15 1.18 -9.19
N GLU A 84 -13.72 1.36 -7.99
CA GLU A 84 -13.15 2.22 -6.95
C GLU A 84 -12.15 1.46 -6.10
N ILE A 85 -11.04 2.11 -5.78
CA ILE A 85 -9.99 1.62 -4.90
C ILE A 85 -9.83 2.60 -3.76
N ARG A 86 -9.95 2.11 -2.53
CA ARG A 86 -9.68 2.94 -1.35
C ARG A 86 -8.19 2.96 -1.07
N ALA A 87 -7.60 4.15 -1.06
CA ALA A 87 -6.22 4.35 -0.69
C ALA A 87 -6.15 5.14 0.62
N ARG A 88 -5.16 4.79 1.45
CA ARG A 88 -4.80 5.48 2.68
C ARG A 88 -3.31 5.72 2.70
N ILE A 89 -2.93 6.91 3.14
CA ILE A 89 -1.55 7.25 3.49
C ILE A 89 -1.57 7.74 4.93
N SER A 90 -0.82 7.09 5.81
CA SER A 90 -0.80 7.45 7.24
C SER A 90 0.59 7.33 7.86
N ARG A 91 0.93 8.25 8.76
CA ARG A 91 2.18 8.28 9.50
C ARG A 91 1.98 7.72 10.90
N GLY A 92 2.82 6.76 11.27
CA GLY A 92 2.93 6.25 12.63
C GLY A 92 3.69 7.17 13.57
N GLU A 93 3.62 6.89 14.87
CA GLU A 93 4.33 7.65 15.91
C GLU A 93 5.86 7.66 15.73
N ASP A 94 6.42 6.60 15.13
CA ASP A 94 7.84 6.48 14.82
C ASP A 94 8.24 7.15 13.50
N GLY A 95 7.31 7.86 12.84
CA GLY A 95 7.54 8.55 11.58
C GLY A 95 7.43 7.67 10.33
N THR A 96 7.27 6.35 10.49
CA THR A 96 7.02 5.43 9.36
C THR A 96 5.71 5.79 8.69
N VAL A 97 5.69 5.84 7.35
CA VAL A 97 4.46 6.01 6.57
C VAL A 97 4.00 4.68 6.01
N GLU A 98 2.73 4.34 6.28
CA GLU A 98 2.00 3.26 5.64
C GLU A 98 1.23 3.81 4.43
N LEU A 99 1.43 3.17 3.27
CA LEU A 99 0.53 3.30 2.12
C LEU A 99 -0.31 2.03 2.04
N ARG A 100 -1.62 2.16 2.14
CA ARG A 100 -2.56 1.04 2.09
C ARG A 100 -3.53 1.21 0.94
N PHE A 101 -3.69 0.16 0.14
CA PHE A 101 -4.66 0.05 -0.94
C PHE A 101 -5.61 -1.10 -0.62
N GLY A 102 -6.91 -0.84 -0.60
CA GLY A 102 -7.93 -1.89 -0.51
C GLY A 102 -8.04 -2.61 -1.84
N LEU A 103 -8.03 -3.93 -1.81
CA LEU A 103 -8.26 -4.77 -2.99
C LEU A 103 -9.74 -5.08 -3.21
N GLY A 104 -10.60 -4.81 -2.22
CA GLY A 104 -12.07 -4.80 -2.36
C GLY A 104 -12.67 -6.04 -3.05
N PRO A 105 -13.92 -5.95 -3.53
CA PRO A 105 -14.52 -6.98 -4.39
C PRO A 105 -14.12 -6.75 -5.85
N LEU A 106 -12.82 -6.61 -6.13
CA LEU A 106 -12.35 -6.58 -7.52
C LEU A 106 -12.49 -7.97 -8.14
N ASP A 107 -12.69 -8.01 -9.45
CA ASP A 107 -12.45 -9.25 -10.16
C ASP A 107 -10.95 -9.57 -10.17
N ARG A 108 -10.61 -10.84 -10.39
CA ARG A 108 -9.22 -11.30 -10.33
C ARG A 108 -8.31 -10.58 -11.34
N ALA A 109 -8.83 -10.17 -12.50
CA ALA A 109 -8.00 -9.52 -13.51
C ALA A 109 -7.65 -8.08 -13.10
N ASP A 110 -8.63 -7.36 -12.54
CA ASP A 110 -8.45 -6.00 -12.02
C ASP A 110 -7.60 -6.00 -10.74
N GLU A 111 -7.75 -7.00 -9.86
CA GLU A 111 -6.90 -7.18 -8.69
C GLU A 111 -5.43 -7.38 -9.09
N GLU A 112 -5.13 -8.35 -9.97
CA GLU A 112 -3.75 -8.62 -10.40
C GLU A 112 -3.14 -7.42 -11.14
N ARG A 113 -3.96 -6.70 -11.91
CA ARG A 113 -3.53 -5.45 -12.55
C ARG A 113 -3.17 -4.41 -11.50
N LEU A 114 -4.01 -4.19 -10.50
CA LEU A 114 -3.79 -3.21 -9.45
C LEU A 114 -2.53 -3.54 -8.66
N VAL A 115 -2.38 -4.79 -8.23
CA VAL A 115 -1.19 -5.28 -7.51
C VAL A 115 0.09 -5.02 -8.31
N ARG A 116 0.10 -5.36 -9.61
CA ARG A 116 1.25 -5.09 -10.48
C ARG A 116 1.58 -3.61 -10.55
N VAL A 117 0.58 -2.76 -10.77
CA VAL A 117 0.76 -1.30 -10.86
C VAL A 117 1.30 -0.73 -9.54
N ILE A 118 0.77 -1.15 -8.40
CA ILE A 118 1.25 -0.72 -7.08
C ILE A 118 2.70 -1.14 -6.85
N ARG A 119 3.04 -2.41 -7.13
CA ARG A 119 4.42 -2.92 -6.96
C ARG A 119 5.41 -2.14 -7.82
N GLU A 120 5.06 -1.86 -9.06
CA GLU A 120 5.89 -1.08 -9.97
C GLU A 120 6.05 0.38 -9.51
N ALA A 121 4.96 1.04 -9.11
CA ALA A 121 4.97 2.43 -8.64
C ALA A 121 5.80 2.58 -7.36
N ILE A 122 5.65 1.63 -6.42
CA ILE A 122 6.49 1.59 -5.23
C ILE A 122 7.93 1.38 -5.65
N GLY A 123 8.24 0.36 -6.47
CA GLY A 123 9.61 0.05 -6.90
C GLY A 123 10.33 1.24 -7.54
N ARG A 124 9.65 2.06 -8.35
CA ARG A 124 10.22 3.27 -8.96
C ARG A 124 10.40 4.43 -7.98
N ALA A 125 9.52 4.56 -6.99
CA ALA A 125 9.65 5.53 -5.90
C ALA A 125 10.58 5.04 -4.74
N SER A 126 11.09 3.81 -4.80
CA SER A 126 11.44 2.98 -3.62
C SER A 126 12.81 3.20 -2.93
N LEU A 127 13.48 4.35 -2.99
CA LEU A 127 14.70 4.48 -2.17
C LEU A 127 14.43 4.36 -0.65
N LEU A 128 13.17 4.49 -0.22
CA LEU A 128 12.78 4.53 1.18
C LEU A 128 11.74 3.48 1.57
N CYS A 129 11.32 2.61 0.65
CA CYS A 129 10.36 1.55 0.94
C CYS A 129 11.06 0.39 1.64
N VAL A 130 10.73 0.15 2.90
CA VAL A 130 11.39 -0.85 3.76
C VAL A 130 10.68 -2.21 3.75
N GLY A 131 9.53 -2.31 3.11
CA GLY A 131 8.83 -3.57 2.93
C GLY A 131 7.36 -3.39 2.57
N PHE A 132 6.72 -4.49 2.21
CA PHE A 132 5.30 -4.50 1.85
C PHE A 132 4.63 -5.85 2.15
N VAL A 133 3.30 -5.81 2.18
CA VAL A 133 2.42 -6.96 2.39
C VAL A 133 1.34 -6.93 1.33
N LEU A 134 1.09 -8.07 0.71
CA LEU A 134 -0.08 -8.32 -0.11
C LEU A 134 -0.86 -9.45 0.53
N ASP A 135 -2.12 -9.20 0.85
CA ASP A 135 -3.05 -10.17 1.42
C ASP A 135 -4.40 -10.02 0.71
N ARG A 136 -4.65 -10.90 -0.25
CA ARG A 136 -5.82 -10.88 -1.15
C ARG A 136 -7.11 -11.25 -0.41
N GLU A 137 -7.02 -12.07 0.63
CA GLU A 137 -8.17 -12.51 1.42
C GLU A 137 -8.39 -11.66 2.69
N GLY A 138 -7.42 -10.81 3.03
CA GLY A 138 -7.42 -9.99 4.23
C GLY A 138 -7.30 -10.80 5.53
N ALA A 139 -6.80 -12.04 5.47
CA ALA A 139 -6.71 -12.94 6.62
C ALA A 139 -5.78 -12.42 7.73
N SER A 140 -4.81 -11.59 7.36
CA SER A 140 -3.79 -10.99 8.22
C SER A 140 -4.06 -9.51 8.53
N VAL A 141 -5.28 -9.00 8.30
CA VAL A 141 -5.60 -7.58 8.53
C VAL A 141 -5.39 -7.10 9.98
N ALA A 142 -5.51 -8.02 10.95
CA ALA A 142 -5.31 -7.73 12.36
C ALA A 142 -3.82 -7.75 12.79
N THR A 143 -2.92 -8.23 11.94
CA THR A 143 -1.48 -8.29 12.22
C THR A 143 -0.88 -6.90 12.23
N ASP A 144 -0.02 -6.61 13.22
CA ASP A 144 0.80 -5.39 13.24
C ASP A 144 1.98 -5.52 12.25
N TRP A 145 1.65 -5.39 10.96
CA TRP A 145 2.62 -5.48 9.88
C TRP A 145 3.68 -4.39 9.94
N ARG A 146 3.34 -3.20 10.46
CA ARG A 146 4.33 -2.13 10.71
C ARG A 146 5.35 -2.58 11.75
N GLY A 147 4.90 -3.13 12.88
CA GLY A 147 5.79 -3.67 13.92
C GLY A 147 6.68 -4.80 13.41
N PHE A 148 6.14 -5.67 12.56
CA PHE A 148 6.92 -6.74 11.92
C PHE A 148 7.95 -6.21 10.93
N ILE A 149 7.52 -5.44 9.93
CA ILE A 149 8.35 -5.02 8.79
C ILE A 149 9.42 -3.99 9.21
N VAL A 150 9.07 -3.05 10.10
CA VAL A 150 9.98 -1.95 10.45
C VAL A 150 10.93 -2.35 11.58
N LYS A 151 10.43 -3.10 12.57
CA LYS A 151 11.16 -3.38 13.83
C LYS A 151 11.54 -4.84 14.00
N GLY A 152 10.90 -5.76 13.28
CA GLY A 152 11.03 -7.18 13.54
C GLY A 152 10.67 -7.55 14.98
N SER A 153 9.73 -6.83 15.61
CA SER A 153 9.48 -6.96 17.05
C SER A 153 8.21 -7.73 17.39
N VAL A 154 7.48 -8.18 16.37
CA VAL A 154 6.16 -8.80 16.50
C VAL A 154 6.17 -10.12 15.75
N TYR A 155 5.34 -11.07 16.17
CA TYR A 155 5.07 -12.30 15.44
C TYR A 155 3.69 -12.24 14.79
N PHE A 156 3.47 -12.97 13.71
CA PHE A 156 2.17 -13.06 13.06
C PHE A 156 1.68 -14.51 12.99
N ASP A 157 0.37 -14.70 13.11
CA ASP A 157 -0.25 -16.03 13.13
C ASP A 157 -0.87 -16.43 11.77
N CYS A 158 -1.12 -15.43 10.91
CA CYS A 158 -1.65 -15.62 9.57
C CYS A 158 -0.64 -15.15 8.53
N TRP A 159 -0.33 -16.03 7.57
CA TRP A 159 0.52 -15.67 6.44
C TRP A 159 -0.27 -14.84 5.40
N PRO A 160 0.32 -13.74 4.90
CA PRO A 160 -0.19 -13.04 3.73
C PRO A 160 0.23 -13.76 2.44
N ASP A 161 -0.36 -13.41 1.30
CA ASP A 161 0.05 -13.94 -0.01
C ASP A 161 1.49 -13.57 -0.36
N THR A 162 1.92 -12.36 -0.01
CA THR A 162 3.30 -11.90 -0.20
C THR A 162 3.73 -11.04 0.96
N LEU A 163 4.95 -11.28 1.42
CA LEU A 163 5.63 -10.47 2.42
C LEU A 163 7.02 -10.11 1.92
N ALA A 164 7.33 -8.82 1.87
CA ALA A 164 8.64 -8.31 1.53
C ALA A 164 9.21 -7.53 2.71
N VAL A 165 10.44 -7.85 3.09
CA VAL A 165 11.16 -7.22 4.21
C VAL A 165 12.61 -6.96 3.83
N LEU A 166 13.29 -6.07 4.56
CA LEU A 166 14.74 -5.89 4.41
C LEU A 166 15.52 -7.15 4.88
N PRO A 167 16.71 -7.42 4.33
CA PRO A 167 17.53 -8.57 4.70
C PRO A 167 17.84 -8.65 6.20
N GLU A 168 18.04 -7.52 6.88
CA GLU A 168 18.28 -7.48 8.33
C GLU A 168 17.08 -7.96 9.14
N VAL A 169 15.86 -7.64 8.70
CA VAL A 169 14.62 -8.14 9.31
C VAL A 169 14.47 -9.62 8.99
N ALA A 170 14.67 -10.03 7.74
CA ALA A 170 14.66 -11.43 7.34
C ALA A 170 15.59 -12.31 8.20
N ALA A 171 16.83 -11.84 8.44
CA ALA A 171 17.82 -12.56 9.23
C ALA A 171 17.49 -12.61 10.74
N ALA A 172 16.81 -11.58 11.25
CA ALA A 172 16.46 -11.49 12.67
C ALA A 172 15.18 -12.25 13.04
N GLN A 173 14.31 -12.59 12.06
CA GLN A 173 13.01 -13.20 12.31
C GLN A 173 13.01 -14.74 12.22
N PRO A 174 12.78 -15.46 13.34
CA PRO A 174 12.70 -16.93 13.31
C PRO A 174 11.56 -17.46 12.43
N GLN A 175 10.43 -16.75 12.35
CA GLN A 175 9.27 -17.17 11.53
C GLN A 175 9.56 -17.22 10.03
N LEU A 176 10.59 -16.50 9.56
CA LEU A 176 11.00 -16.47 8.17
C LEU A 176 12.04 -17.54 7.85
N SER A 177 12.61 -18.18 8.86
CA SER A 177 13.65 -19.21 8.70
C SER A 177 13.08 -20.46 8.03
N GLY A 178 13.72 -20.89 6.94
CA GLY A 178 13.31 -22.08 6.19
C GLY A 178 12.06 -21.90 5.32
N VAL A 179 11.50 -20.68 5.25
CA VAL A 179 10.42 -20.34 4.32
C VAL A 179 11.02 -20.02 2.95
N ASN A 180 10.40 -20.48 1.87
CA ASN A 180 10.83 -20.18 0.52
C ASN A 180 10.81 -18.66 0.27
N SER A 181 11.92 -18.13 -0.24
CA SER A 181 12.09 -16.71 -0.53
C SER A 181 12.98 -16.48 -1.74
N PHE A 182 12.98 -15.23 -2.24
CA PHE A 182 13.95 -14.78 -3.23
C PHE A 182 14.39 -13.33 -2.96
N GLU A 183 15.59 -13.01 -3.42
CA GLU A 183 16.17 -11.67 -3.34
C GLU A 183 15.59 -10.79 -4.45
N GLN A 184 14.98 -9.68 -4.08
CA GLN A 184 14.54 -8.61 -4.97
C GLN A 184 14.95 -7.28 -4.34
N SER A 185 16.18 -6.84 -4.62
CA SER A 185 16.75 -5.62 -4.05
C SER A 185 15.74 -4.46 -4.03
N PRO A 186 15.50 -3.82 -2.87
CA PRO A 186 16.23 -3.98 -1.61
C PRO A 186 15.68 -5.06 -0.65
N TRP A 187 14.70 -5.87 -1.06
CA TRP A 187 13.96 -6.78 -0.19
C TRP A 187 14.33 -8.26 -0.37
N VAL A 188 14.05 -9.02 0.67
CA VAL A 188 13.80 -10.47 0.61
C VAL A 188 12.29 -10.68 0.57
N VAL A 189 11.80 -11.43 -0.42
CA VAL A 189 10.37 -11.62 -0.68
C VAL A 189 9.95 -13.08 -0.41
N TYR A 190 8.87 -13.25 0.34
CA TYR A 190 8.25 -14.52 0.75
C TYR A 190 6.82 -14.62 0.19
N GLY A 191 6.31 -15.82 -0.05
CA GLY A 191 4.89 -16.07 -0.37
C GLY A 191 4.61 -16.80 -1.69
N SER A 192 3.36 -16.80 -2.14
CA SER A 192 2.86 -17.65 -3.25
C SER A 192 3.28 -17.17 -4.64
N ASP A 193 3.62 -15.88 -4.76
CA ASP A 193 4.17 -15.28 -5.99
C ASP A 193 5.71 -15.48 -6.10
N VAL A 194 6.26 -16.41 -5.30
CA VAL A 194 7.62 -16.92 -5.44
C VAL A 194 7.73 -17.65 -6.78
N ALA A 195 8.28 -16.91 -7.75
CA ALA A 195 8.66 -17.30 -9.11
C ALA A 195 7.51 -17.56 -10.10
N LEU A 196 7.09 -16.50 -10.79
CA LEU A 196 6.94 -16.60 -12.25
C LEU A 196 8.09 -15.80 -12.87
N ARG A 197 9.02 -16.57 -13.45
CA ARG A 197 10.13 -16.12 -14.28
C ARG A 197 9.67 -15.19 -15.40
#